data_AF-M5RKA6-F1
#
_entry.id   AF-M5RKA6-F1
#
_cell.length_a   1.000
_cell.length_b   1.000
_cell.length_c   1.000
_cell.angle_alpha   90.00
_cell.angle_beta   90.00
_cell.angle_gamma   90.00
#
_symmetry.space_group_name_H-M   'P 1'
#
loop_
_entity.id
_entity.type
_entity.pdbx_description
1 polymer ?
#
loop_
_entity_poly.entity_id
_entity_poly.type
_entity_poly.pdbx_seq_one_letter_code
_entity_poly.pdbx_strand_id
1 'polypeptide(L)'
;MAYKGKKLSYQVRCKTNSNSLAFHLVEGPAGMKVSDTGLMTWVPQRGAVEGFEPVVIGIKGDDFNETFHSFDIAVISKLTVKGRN
;
A
#
# COMPACT_ATOMS: atom_id res chain seq x y z
N MET A 1 2.61 -7.01 -6.16
CA MET A 1 3.95 -6.59 -6.65
C MET A 1 3.87 -5.18 -7.21
N ALA A 2 4.83 -4.32 -6.88
CA ALA A 2 4.92 -2.94 -7.35
C ALA A 2 6.16 -2.74 -8.23
N TYR A 3 6.07 -1.86 -9.22
CA TYR A 3 7.17 -1.54 -10.12
C TYR A 3 7.74 -0.16 -9.79
N LYS A 4 9.08 -0.03 -9.77
CA LYS A 4 9.76 1.26 -9.56
C LYS A 4 9.24 2.33 -10.53
N GLY A 5 8.81 3.47 -9.98
CA GLY A 5 8.27 4.60 -10.76
C GLY A 5 6.85 4.41 -11.30
N LYS A 6 6.16 3.31 -10.99
CA LYS A 6 4.76 3.11 -11.36
C LYS A 6 3.87 3.30 -10.14
N LYS A 7 2.85 4.16 -10.25
CA LYS A 7 1.84 4.31 -9.21
C LYS A 7 1.10 2.98 -9.03
N LEU A 8 1.18 2.42 -7.82
CA LEU A 8 0.34 1.34 -7.35
C LEU A 8 -0.87 1.96 -6.63
N SER A 9 -2.05 1.45 -6.94
CA SER A 9 -3.29 1.77 -6.24
C SER A 9 -3.89 0.49 -5.71
N TYR A 10 -4.19 0.45 -4.42
CA TYR A 10 -4.80 -0.68 -3.76
C TYR A 10 -6.00 -0.18 -2.97
N GLN A 11 -7.15 -0.83 -3.16
CA GLN A 11 -8.34 -0.49 -2.40
C GLN A 11 -8.44 -1.44 -1.22
N VAL A 12 -8.27 -0.91 -0.01
CA VAL A 12 -8.57 -1.66 1.21
C VAL A 12 -10.09 -1.81 1.27
N ARG A 13 -10.56 -3.06 1.28
CA ARG A 13 -11.98 -3.38 1.45
C ARG A 13 -12.16 -4.06 2.80
N CYS A 14 -12.72 -3.33 3.75
CA CYS A 14 -13.18 -3.89 5.00
C CYS A 14 -14.63 -4.33 4.85
N LYS A 15 -14.91 -5.59 5.19
CA LYS A 15 -16.27 -6.13 5.22
C LYS A 15 -16.83 -5.94 6.63
N THR A 16 -17.11 -4.70 7.00
CA THR A 16 -17.78 -4.37 8.27
C THR A 16 -19.16 -3.77 7.99
N ASN A 17 -20.04 -3.82 8.98
CA ASN A 17 -21.32 -3.11 8.98
C ASN A 17 -21.18 -1.65 9.46
N SER A 18 -19.98 -1.20 9.84
CA SER A 18 -19.74 0.16 10.32
C SER A 18 -19.83 1.17 9.17
N ASN A 19 -20.51 2.29 9.39
CA ASN A 19 -20.70 3.36 8.42
C ASN A 19 -19.53 4.36 8.37
N SER A 20 -18.74 4.48 9.45
CA SER A 20 -17.54 5.31 9.50
C SER A 20 -16.31 4.43 9.74
N LEU A 21 -15.49 4.31 8.70
CA LEU A 21 -14.19 3.65 8.74
C LEU A 21 -13.12 4.71 8.56
N ALA A 22 -12.25 4.85 9.56
CA ALA A 22 -11.06 5.69 9.45
C ALA A 22 -9.87 4.80 9.08
N PHE A 23 -9.18 5.14 8.00
CA PHE A 23 -7.99 4.44 7.54
C PHE A 23 -6.76 5.31 7.80
N HIS A 24 -5.73 4.73 8.41
CA HIS A 24 -4.46 5.41 8.62
C HIS A 24 -3.29 4.47 8.31
N LEU A 25 -2.22 5.07 7.78
CA LEU A 25 -0.99 4.35 7.52
C LEU A 25 -0.23 4.26 8.84
N VAL A 26 -0.06 3.04 9.35
CA VAL A 26 0.71 2.77 10.58
C VAL A 26 2.18 2.65 10.21
N GLU A 27 2.46 1.82 9.20
CA GLU A 27 3.82 1.55 8.73
C GLU A 27 3.80 1.35 7.22
N GLY A 28 4.79 1.88 6.52
CA GLY A 28 4.92 1.65 5.10
C GLY A 28 6.07 2.43 4.47
N PRO A 29 6.41 2.09 3.22
CA PRO A 29 7.50 2.71 2.48
C PRO A 29 7.25 4.21 2.23
N ALA A 30 8.35 4.95 2.10
CA ALA A 30 8.30 6.38 1.83
C ALA A 30 7.47 6.70 0.57
N GLY A 31 6.60 7.71 0.66
CA GLY A 31 5.70 8.12 -0.42
C GLY A 31 4.37 7.35 -0.47
N MET A 32 4.13 6.43 0.45
CA MET A 32 2.85 5.77 0.60
C MET A 32 1.83 6.70 1.24
N LYS A 33 0.61 6.73 0.67
CA LYS A 33 -0.50 7.52 1.17
C LYS A 33 -1.75 6.67 1.19
N VAL A 34 -2.53 6.78 2.26
CA VAL A 34 -3.87 6.21 2.36
C VAL A 34 -4.87 7.35 2.46
N SER A 35 -5.96 7.25 1.70
CA SER A 35 -7.11 8.15 1.81
C SER A 35 -8.11 7.64 2.83
N ASP A 36 -8.97 8.54 3.34
CA ASP A 36 -10.04 8.22 4.28
C ASP A 36 -11.06 7.22 3.73
N THR A 37 -11.07 6.99 2.41
CA THR A 37 -11.90 5.98 1.74
C THR A 37 -11.25 4.60 1.68
N GLY A 38 -10.08 4.40 2.30
CA GLY A 38 -9.30 3.17 2.20
C GLY A 38 -8.57 3.01 0.87
N LEU A 39 -8.53 4.07 0.04
CA LEU A 39 -7.74 4.07 -1.18
C LEU A 39 -6.29 4.33 -0.83
N MET A 40 -5.49 3.27 -0.93
CA MET A 40 -4.05 3.33 -0.75
C MET A 40 -3.39 3.58 -2.09
N THR A 41 -2.56 4.61 -2.14
CA THR A 41 -1.74 4.94 -3.29
C THR A 41 -0.29 4.98 -2.90
N TRP A 42 0.54 4.29 -3.66
CA TRP A 42 1.97 4.26 -3.43
C TRP A 42 2.73 4.40 -4.74
N VAL A 43 3.78 5.22 -4.73
CA VAL A 43 4.69 5.37 -5.86
C VAL A 43 6.08 4.98 -5.36
N PRO A 44 6.55 3.76 -5.65
CA PRO A 44 7.91 3.37 -5.29
C PRO A 44 8.89 4.30 -5.98
N GLN A 45 9.77 4.95 -5.21
CA GLN A 45 10.78 5.82 -5.78
C GLN A 45 11.68 5.02 -6.74
N ARG A 46 12.20 5.71 -7.76
CA ARG A 46 13.06 5.07 -8.77
C ARG A 46 14.34 4.48 -8.17
N GLY A 47 14.78 4.99 -7.02
CA GLY A 47 15.90 4.49 -6.22
C GLY A 47 15.52 3.55 -5.06
N ALA A 48 14.27 3.12 -4.95
CA ALA A 48 13.87 2.16 -3.92
C ALA A 48 14.63 0.83 -4.10
N VAL A 49 15.00 0.20 -2.99
CA VAL A 49 15.67 -1.10 -2.98
C VAL A 49 14.68 -2.16 -3.48
N GLU A 50 15.17 -3.16 -4.21
CA GLU A 50 14.34 -4.32 -4.56
C GLU A 50 14.20 -5.20 -3.33
N GLY A 51 12.97 -5.56 -2.98
CA GLY A 51 12.71 -6.28 -1.74
C GLY A 51 11.25 -6.33 -1.39
N PHE A 52 10.99 -6.80 -0.17
CA PHE A 52 9.66 -6.81 0.43
C PHE A 52 9.57 -5.61 1.38
N GLU A 53 8.65 -4.70 1.07
CA GLU A 53 8.34 -3.57 1.93
C GLU A 53 7.10 -3.95 2.76
N PRO A 54 7.22 -4.07 4.10
CA PRO A 54 6.07 -4.32 4.94
C PRO A 54 5.19 -3.08 4.96
N VAL A 55 3.88 -3.30 4.84
CA VAL A 55 2.87 -2.26 4.96
C VAL A 55 1.88 -2.66 6.02
N VAL A 56 1.63 -1.77 6.97
CA VAL A 56 0.62 -1.92 8.01
C VAL A 56 -0.37 -0.77 7.90
N ILE A 57 -1.63 -1.12 7.69
CA ILE A 57 -2.75 -0.17 7.64
C ILE A 57 -3.63 -0.42 8.85
N GLY A 58 -3.85 0.61 9.65
CA GLY A 58 -4.83 0.59 10.72
C GLY A 58 -6.19 1.04 10.18
N ILE A 59 -7.20 0.21 10.40
CA ILE A 59 -8.59 0.52 10.12
C ILE A 59 -9.30 0.65 11.45
N LYS A 60 -9.73 1.86 11.78
CA LYS A 60 -10.50 2.14 12.99
C LYS A 60 -11.97 2.30 12.62
N GLY A 61 -12.81 1.43 13.17
CA GLY A 61 -14.26 1.50 13.06
C GLY A 61 -14.88 2.38 14.16
N ASP A 62 -16.18 2.64 14.02
CA ASP A 62 -16.98 3.41 14.99
C ASP A 62 -16.98 2.80 16.41
N ASP A 63 -16.98 1.46 16.52
CA ASP A 63 -17.13 0.74 17.79
C ASP A 63 -15.83 0.63 18.62
N PHE A 64 -14.90 1.57 18.47
CA PHE A 64 -13.52 1.49 19.00
C PHE A 64 -12.72 0.27 18.53
N ASN A 65 -13.26 -0.51 17.59
CA ASN A 65 -12.59 -1.66 17.04
C ASN A 65 -11.55 -1.19 16.02
N GLU A 66 -10.29 -1.51 16.29
CA GLU A 66 -9.17 -1.22 15.40
C GLU A 66 -8.64 -2.53 14.83
N THR A 67 -8.64 -2.64 13.51
CA THR A 67 -8.12 -3.79 12.78
C THR A 67 -6.86 -3.37 12.05
N PHE A 68 -5.80 -4.14 12.21
CA PHE A 68 -4.56 -3.94 11.48
C PHE A 68 -4.51 -4.90 10.29
N HIS A 69 -4.26 -4.35 9.11
CA HIS A 69 -4.03 -5.11 7.90
C HIS A 69 -2.56 -4.97 7.49
N SER A 70 -1.80 -6.04 7.69
CA SER A 70 -0.39 -6.13 7.32
C SER A 70 -0.21 -6.96 6.06
N PHE A 71 0.56 -6.45 5.10
CA PHE A 71 0.94 -7.19 3.90
C PHE A 71 2.27 -6.68 3.34
N ASP A 72 2.97 -7.56 2.64
CA ASP A 72 4.26 -7.25 2.03
C ASP A 72 4.10 -6.84 0.57
N ILE A 73 4.67 -5.71 0.19
CA ILE A 73 4.75 -5.32 -1.21
C ILE A 73 6.13 -5.66 -1.75
N ALA A 74 6.18 -6.65 -2.62
CA ALA A 74 7.38 -6.92 -3.42
C ALA A 74 7.62 -5.78 -4.43
N VAL A 75 8.72 -5.05 -4.24
CA VAL A 75 9.22 -4.00 -5.14
C VAL A 75 10.19 -4.62 -6.11
N ILE A 76 9.82 -4.57 -7.38
CA ILE A 76 10.69 -5.04 -8.46
C ILE A 76 11.03 -3.86 -9.37
N SER A 77 12.29 -3.77 -9.77
CA SER A 77 12.61 -2.99 -10.96
C SER A 77 11.84 -3.63 -12.09
N LYS A 78 11.15 -2.84 -12.91
CA LYS A 78 10.86 -3.36 -14.25
C LYS A 78 12.23 -3.57 -14.88
N LEU A 79 12.69 -4.82 -14.91
CA LEU A 79 13.74 -5.26 -15.81
C LEU A 79 13.18 -4.96 -17.19
N THR A 80 13.50 -3.78 -17.70
CA THR A 80 13.41 -3.54 -19.13
C THR A 80 14.45 -4.48 -19.69
N VAL A 81 14.01 -5.70 -20.07
CA VAL A 81 14.71 -6.47 -21.09
C VAL A 81 14.65 -5.57 -22.32
N LYS A 82 15.67 -4.72 -22.44
CA LYS A 82 15.99 -4.08 -23.70
C LYS A 82 16.45 -5.25 -24.55
N GLY A 83 15.50 -5.87 -25.23
CA GLY A 83 15.77 -6.89 -26.25
C GLY A 83 16.80 -6.29 -27.18
N ARG A 84 18.02 -6.79 -27.06
CA ARG A 84 19.14 -6.53 -27.95
C ARG A 84 19.21 -7.78 -28.82
N ASN A 85 18.56 -7.75 -29.98
CA ASN A 85 19.15 -8.05 -31.30
C ASN A 85 18.07 -7.96 -32.36
#